data_AF-A0A7W5H795-F1
#
_entry.id   AF-A0A7W5H795-F1
#
_cell.length_a   1.000
_cell.length_b   1.000
_cell.length_c   1.000
_cell.angle_alpha   90.00
_cell.angle_beta   90.00
_cell.angle_gamma   90.00
#
_symmetry.space_group_name_H-M   'P 1'
#
loop_
_entity.id
_entity.type
_entity.pdbx_description
1 polymer ?
#
loop_
_entity_poly.entity_id
_entity_poly.type
_entity_poly.pdbx_seq_one_letter_code
_entity_poly.pdbx_strand_id
1 'polypeptide(L)'
;MAGNASTDESNSHAEHASHGEIATSGEIGLTYQGRPRTHGFRLSLVDAFVVLLAAVVTLATIDATGGFSWLLLFVVLHFFLFCNVFRVRRAPELVWAFTFLANCGVWIATGHVDLLGIVGSQCLITLGILINEMRSPNYHGIFARRINSRLDDYLAGRADVVERNSLSKS
;
A
#
# COMPACT_ATOMS: atom_id res chain seq x y z
N MET A 1 7.98 82.52 25.51
CA MET A 1 7.80 81.21 26.15
C MET A 1 8.08 80.18 25.07
N ALA A 2 9.33 79.71 24.98
CA ALA A 2 9.78 78.39 25.48
C ALA A 2 9.17 77.24 24.65
N GLY A 3 9.90 76.32 24.04
CA GLY A 3 11.32 75.99 24.06
C GLY A 3 11.61 74.88 23.03
N ASN A 4 12.90 74.66 22.81
CA ASN A 4 13.55 73.75 21.87
C ASN A 4 13.38 72.24 22.17
N ALA A 5 13.79 71.45 21.16
CA ALA A 5 14.42 70.11 21.22
C ALA A 5 13.48 68.95 21.65
N SER A 6 13.62 67.72 21.18
CA SER A 6 14.84 66.98 20.86
C SER A 6 14.55 65.70 20.05
N THR A 7 15.52 65.32 19.21
CA THR A 7 16.04 63.95 18.94
C THR A 7 15.14 62.91 18.26
N ASP A 8 15.47 62.38 17.08
CA ASP A 8 16.61 61.51 16.68
C ASP A 8 16.20 60.02 16.72
N GLU A 9 16.82 59.23 15.85
CA GLU A 9 16.75 57.77 15.71
C GLU A 9 15.52 57.16 15.01
N SER A 10 15.69 56.81 13.72
CA SER A 10 15.83 55.40 13.31
C SER A 10 15.61 55.24 11.82
N ASN A 11 16.73 55.22 11.11
CA ASN A 11 16.86 54.63 9.79
C ASN A 11 17.09 53.12 9.98
N SER A 12 16.03 52.34 10.18
CA SER A 12 16.01 50.87 10.01
C SER A 12 14.54 50.48 9.77
N HIS A 13 14.11 50.04 8.60
CA HIS A 13 14.46 48.79 7.96
C HIS A 13 14.14 48.89 6.46
N ALA A 14 15.17 49.14 5.65
CA ALA A 14 15.35 48.31 4.47
C ALA A 14 15.73 46.89 4.93
N GLU A 15 15.58 45.91 4.06
CA GLU A 15 15.95 44.49 4.26
C GLU A 15 15.01 43.65 5.16
N HIS A 16 14.10 42.93 4.51
CA HIS A 16 13.98 41.46 4.68
C HIS A 16 13.20 40.86 3.48
N ALA A 17 13.69 41.15 2.27
CA ALA A 17 13.80 40.07 1.30
C ALA A 17 15.08 39.31 1.64
N SER A 18 15.07 37.99 1.44
CA SER A 18 16.22 37.08 1.49
C SER A 18 16.36 36.20 2.74
N HIS A 19 16.20 34.90 2.48
CA HIS A 19 16.99 33.80 3.04
C HIS A 19 16.69 33.31 4.46
N GLY A 20 15.70 32.42 4.51
CA GLY A 20 15.76 31.19 5.29
C GLY A 20 15.69 29.97 4.37
N GLU A 21 16.60 29.90 3.41
CA GLU A 21 16.87 28.68 2.66
C GLU A 21 17.60 27.68 3.59
N ILE A 22 17.14 26.42 3.60
CA ILE A 22 17.92 25.17 3.59
C ILE A 22 17.10 24.07 4.27
N ALA A 23 16.32 23.35 3.45
CA ALA A 23 16.33 21.90 3.39
C ALA A 23 15.66 21.45 2.09
N THR A 24 16.42 21.50 0.99
CA THR A 24 16.33 20.59 -0.16
C THR A 24 14.92 20.16 -0.59
N SER A 25 14.15 21.08 -1.17
CA SER A 25 12.93 20.75 -1.94
C SER A 25 13.27 20.21 -3.33
N GLY A 26 14.17 19.22 -3.37
CA GLY A 26 14.39 18.39 -4.54
C GLY A 26 13.39 17.22 -4.51
N GLU A 27 12.40 17.26 -5.41
CA GLU A 27 11.68 16.08 -5.90
C GLU A 27 10.82 15.27 -4.91
N ILE A 28 10.04 15.91 -4.01
CA ILE A 28 8.99 15.17 -3.30
C ILE A 28 7.69 15.26 -4.10
N GLY A 29 7.33 14.18 -4.77
CA GLY A 29 6.07 14.02 -5.46
C GLY A 29 4.91 14.03 -4.49
N LEU A 30 4.24 15.18 -4.40
CA LEU A 30 3.01 15.29 -3.63
C LEU A 30 1.87 14.58 -4.39
N THR A 31 1.00 13.91 -3.65
CA THR A 31 -0.30 13.47 -4.16
C THR A 31 -1.18 14.68 -4.49
N TYR A 32 -2.28 14.50 -5.24
CA TYR A 32 -3.26 15.57 -5.50
C TYR A 32 -3.79 16.24 -4.21
N GLN A 33 -3.71 15.54 -3.07
CA GLN A 33 -4.07 16.05 -1.75
C GLN A 33 -2.91 16.74 -0.99
N GLY A 34 -1.77 17.01 -1.64
CA GLY A 34 -0.62 17.68 -1.02
C GLY A 34 0.13 16.82 0.02
N ARG A 35 -0.08 15.50 0.04
CA ARG A 35 0.61 14.58 0.97
C ARG A 35 1.78 13.88 0.29
N PRO A 36 2.92 13.65 0.97
CA PRO A 36 4.06 12.91 0.43
C PRO A 36 3.64 11.49 0.03
N ARG A 37 4.08 11.02 -1.15
CA ARG A 37 3.91 9.62 -1.56
C ARG A 37 4.79 8.74 -0.68
N THR A 38 4.18 7.76 0.01
CA THR A 38 4.89 6.83 0.90
C THR A 38 4.95 5.45 0.27
N HIS A 39 6.14 4.85 0.22
CA HIS A 39 6.33 3.43 -0.10
C HIS A 39 6.63 2.63 1.17
N GLY A 40 6.41 1.31 1.13
CA GLY A 40 6.80 0.40 2.21
C GLY A 40 5.66 -0.32 2.91
N PHE A 41 6.05 -1.13 3.88
CA PHE A 41 5.21 -2.03 4.65
C PHE A 41 4.36 -1.25 5.67
N ARG A 42 3.04 -1.44 5.64
CA ARG A 42 2.14 -0.89 6.65
C ARG A 42 1.61 -2.03 7.50
N LEU A 43 2.23 -2.26 8.65
CA LEU A 43 1.67 -3.13 9.67
C LEU A 43 0.83 -2.28 10.62
N SER A 44 -0.50 -2.37 10.54
CA SER A 44 -1.34 -1.83 11.60
C SER A 44 -1.39 -2.81 12.77
N LEU A 45 -1.34 -2.31 14.00
CA LEU A 45 -1.59 -3.12 15.20
C LEU A 45 -2.98 -3.79 15.16
N VAL A 46 -3.95 -3.12 14.51
CA VAL A 46 -5.30 -3.66 14.31
C VAL A 46 -5.26 -4.92 13.45
N ASP A 47 -4.47 -4.90 12.37
CA ASP A 47 -4.37 -6.05 11.48
C ASP A 47 -3.69 -7.24 12.17
N ALA A 48 -2.64 -6.97 12.96
CA ALA A 48 -1.98 -7.99 13.76
C ALA A 48 -2.95 -8.61 14.79
N PHE A 49 -3.79 -7.80 15.42
CA PHE A 49 -4.83 -8.28 16.34
C PHE A 49 -5.89 -9.13 15.62
N VAL A 50 -6.33 -8.72 14.43
CA VAL A 50 -7.30 -9.49 13.62
C VAL A 50 -6.71 -10.84 13.22
N VAL A 51 -5.45 -10.89 12.78
CA VAL A 51 -4.77 -12.15 12.44
C VAL A 51 -4.62 -13.04 13.68
N LEU A 52 -4.24 -12.47 14.83
CA LEU A 52 -4.13 -13.21 16.09
C LEU A 52 -5.48 -13.80 16.52
N LEU A 53 -6.54 -12.99 16.47
CA LEU A 53 -7.89 -13.43 16.82
C LEU A 53 -8.36 -14.54 15.88
N ALA A 54 -8.13 -14.40 14.57
CA ALA A 54 -8.45 -15.45 13.60
C ALA A 54 -7.68 -16.75 13.91
N ALA A 55 -6.41 -16.67 14.27
CA ALA A 55 -5.61 -17.83 14.66
C ALA A 55 -6.17 -18.52 15.93
N VAL A 56 -6.50 -17.73 16.96
CA VAL A 56 -7.09 -18.25 18.21
C VAL A 56 -8.42 -18.93 17.93
N VAL A 57 -9.31 -18.30 17.14
CA VAL A 57 -10.59 -18.89 16.75
C VAL A 57 -10.36 -20.19 15.97
N THR A 58 -9.49 -20.19 14.97
CA THR A 58 -9.18 -21.38 14.18
C THR A 58 -8.68 -22.53 15.03
N LEU A 59 -7.77 -22.27 15.99
CA LEU A 59 -7.27 -23.29 16.91
C LEU A 59 -8.35 -23.80 17.86
N ALA A 60 -9.21 -22.92 18.37
CA ALA A 60 -10.30 -23.29 19.25
C ALA A 60 -11.38 -24.14 18.54
N THR A 61 -11.58 -23.96 17.24
CA THR A 61 -12.62 -24.64 16.46
C THR A 61 -12.10 -25.77 15.56
N ILE A 62 -10.81 -26.10 15.62
CA ILE A 62 -10.18 -27.06 14.71
C ILE A 62 -10.80 -28.45 14.80
N ASP A 63 -11.02 -28.94 16.03
CA ASP A 63 -11.58 -30.28 16.28
C ASP A 63 -13.05 -30.36 15.90
N ALA A 64 -13.81 -29.29 16.14
CA ALA A 64 -15.24 -29.23 15.85
C ALA A 64 -15.56 -29.15 14.34
N THR A 65 -14.61 -28.67 13.55
CA THR A 65 -14.83 -28.40 12.11
C THR A 65 -14.08 -29.36 11.20
N GLY A 66 -13.43 -30.40 11.74
CA GLY A 66 -12.67 -31.36 10.92
C GLY A 66 -11.58 -30.72 10.07
N GLY A 67 -11.01 -29.58 10.53
CA GLY A 67 -9.97 -28.85 9.81
C GLY A 67 -10.44 -27.74 8.86
N PHE A 68 -11.74 -27.56 8.61
CA PHE A 68 -12.22 -26.43 7.78
C PHE A 68 -11.88 -25.06 8.36
N SER A 69 -11.66 -24.97 9.68
CA SER A 69 -11.20 -23.75 10.34
C SER A 69 -9.85 -23.22 9.79
N TRP A 70 -9.04 -24.06 9.15
CA TRP A 70 -7.81 -23.63 8.46
C TRP A 70 -8.09 -22.73 7.26
N LEU A 71 -9.22 -22.92 6.56
CA LEU A 71 -9.59 -22.06 5.43
C LEU A 71 -9.86 -20.63 5.88
N LEU A 72 -10.43 -20.44 7.08
CA LEU A 72 -10.65 -19.11 7.65
C LEU A 72 -9.32 -18.39 7.87
N LEU A 73 -8.38 -19.05 8.55
CA LEU A 73 -7.05 -18.48 8.79
C LEU A 73 -6.31 -18.21 7.47
N PHE A 74 -6.41 -19.14 6.52
CA PHE A 74 -5.83 -18.99 5.18
C PHE A 74 -6.35 -17.74 4.47
N VAL A 75 -7.67 -17.53 4.44
CA VAL A 75 -8.28 -16.36 3.81
C VAL A 75 -7.87 -15.07 4.50
N VAL A 76 -7.93 -15.02 5.83
CA VAL A 76 -7.52 -13.84 6.62
C VAL A 76 -6.06 -13.47 6.36
N LEU A 77 -5.17 -14.47 6.35
CA LEU A 77 -3.74 -14.25 6.10
C LEU A 77 -3.48 -13.73 4.68
N HIS A 78 -4.23 -14.20 3.69
CA HIS A 78 -4.10 -13.73 2.30
C HIS A 78 -4.60 -12.29 2.12
N PHE A 79 -5.74 -11.94 2.72
CA PHE A 79 -6.20 -10.55 2.72
C PHE A 79 -5.20 -9.64 3.42
N PHE A 80 -4.66 -10.07 4.57
CA PHE A 80 -3.60 -9.34 5.24
C PHE A 80 -2.38 -9.13 4.31
N LEU A 81 -1.96 -10.19 3.62
CA LEU A 81 -0.84 -10.15 2.69
C LEU A 81 -1.09 -9.17 1.53
N PHE A 82 -2.27 -9.22 0.91
CA PHE A 82 -2.62 -8.31 -0.19
C PHE A 82 -2.74 -6.85 0.27
N CYS A 83 -3.42 -6.59 1.37
CA CYS A 83 -3.70 -5.23 1.81
C CYS A 83 -2.48 -4.55 2.46
N ASN A 84 -1.71 -5.28 3.27
CA ASN A 84 -0.65 -4.69 4.11
C ASN A 84 0.77 -4.91 3.58
N VAL A 85 1.04 -6.08 2.98
CA VAL A 85 2.38 -6.44 2.50
C VAL A 85 2.59 -5.95 1.07
N PHE A 86 1.72 -6.38 0.15
CA PHE A 86 1.86 -6.12 -1.28
C PHE A 86 1.09 -4.88 -1.74
N ARG A 87 0.10 -4.43 -0.96
CA ARG A 87 -0.69 -3.22 -1.24
C ARG A 87 -1.33 -3.27 -2.63
N VAL A 88 -1.87 -4.44 -2.94
CA VAL A 88 -2.47 -4.78 -4.23
C VAL A 88 -3.70 -3.91 -4.48
N ARG A 89 -3.96 -3.54 -5.74
CA ARG A 89 -5.21 -2.81 -6.08
C ARG A 89 -6.44 -3.69 -5.79
N ARG A 90 -7.56 -3.04 -5.45
CA ARG A 90 -8.84 -3.69 -5.10
C ARG A 90 -9.38 -4.67 -6.15
N ALA A 91 -9.07 -4.45 -7.44
CA ALA A 91 -9.57 -5.31 -8.51
C ALA A 91 -8.98 -6.73 -8.47
N PRO A 92 -7.64 -6.93 -8.40
CA PRO A 92 -7.06 -8.26 -8.20
C PRO A 92 -7.53 -8.98 -6.94
N GLU A 93 -7.80 -8.27 -5.84
CA GLU A 93 -8.35 -8.87 -4.61
C GLU A 93 -9.73 -9.50 -4.84
N LEU A 94 -10.60 -8.83 -5.59
CA LEU A 94 -11.93 -9.35 -5.95
C LEU A 94 -11.83 -10.56 -6.89
N VAL A 95 -10.91 -10.52 -7.85
CA VAL A 95 -10.63 -11.67 -8.74
C VAL A 95 -10.14 -12.86 -7.91
N TRP A 96 -9.28 -12.63 -6.93
CA TRP A 96 -8.82 -13.68 -6.03
C TRP A 96 -9.97 -14.27 -5.19
N ALA A 97 -10.80 -13.42 -4.60
CA ALA A 97 -11.95 -13.86 -3.80
C ALA A 97 -12.97 -14.67 -4.64
N PHE A 98 -13.23 -14.21 -5.87
CA PHE A 98 -14.11 -14.91 -6.79
C PHE A 98 -13.55 -16.27 -7.21
N THR A 99 -12.26 -16.34 -7.54
CA THR A 99 -11.61 -17.61 -7.89
C THR A 99 -11.56 -18.57 -6.71
N PHE A 100 -11.35 -18.08 -5.49
CA PHE A 100 -11.43 -18.89 -4.28
C PHE A 100 -12.82 -19.51 -4.07
N LEU A 101 -13.88 -18.69 -4.18
CA LEU A 101 -15.26 -19.17 -4.06
C LEU A 101 -15.60 -20.19 -5.15
N ALA A 102 -15.18 -19.93 -6.39
CA ALA A 102 -15.38 -20.86 -7.50
C ALA A 102 -14.63 -22.18 -7.27
N ASN A 103 -13.39 -22.13 -6.80
CA ASN A 103 -12.59 -23.30 -6.47
C ASN A 103 -13.27 -24.15 -5.38
N CYS A 104 -13.66 -23.52 -4.26
CA CYS A 104 -14.44 -24.19 -3.21
C CYS A 104 -15.73 -24.81 -3.77
N GLY A 105 -16.47 -24.09 -4.63
CA GLY A 105 -17.68 -24.59 -5.28
C GLY A 105 -17.44 -25.82 -6.16
N VAL A 106 -16.34 -25.84 -6.92
CA VAL A 106 -15.96 -27.00 -7.75
C VAL A 106 -15.67 -28.21 -6.87
N TRP A 107 -14.90 -28.07 -5.80
CA TRP A 107 -14.56 -29.16 -4.89
C TRP A 107 -15.77 -29.70 -4.11
N ILE A 108 -16.71 -28.82 -3.75
CA ILE A 108 -18.00 -29.23 -3.16
C ILE A 108 -18.83 -29.98 -4.19
N ALA A 109 -18.89 -29.52 -5.44
CA ALA A 109 -19.67 -30.15 -6.50
C ALA A 109 -19.13 -31.53 -6.92
N THR A 110 -17.82 -31.73 -6.89
CA THR A 110 -17.19 -33.04 -7.15
C THR A 110 -17.26 -34.00 -5.96
N GLY A 111 -17.69 -33.52 -4.79
CA GLY A 111 -17.86 -34.34 -3.58
C GLY A 111 -16.54 -34.87 -2.99
N HIS A 112 -15.39 -34.37 -3.42
CA HIS A 112 -14.07 -34.77 -2.94
C HIS A 112 -13.40 -33.56 -2.30
N VAL A 113 -13.81 -33.19 -1.09
CA VAL A 113 -13.30 -31.97 -0.45
C VAL A 113 -11.90 -32.21 0.10
N ASP A 114 -10.89 -32.02 -0.74
CA ASP A 114 -9.49 -32.07 -0.34
C ASP A 114 -8.98 -30.65 0.01
N LEU A 115 -8.69 -30.44 1.29
CA LEU A 115 -8.15 -29.16 1.77
C LEU A 115 -6.81 -28.84 1.12
N LEU A 116 -5.97 -29.85 0.86
CA LEU A 116 -4.65 -29.64 0.29
C LEU A 116 -4.75 -29.19 -1.16
N GLY A 117 -5.64 -29.80 -1.94
CA GLY A 117 -5.98 -29.39 -3.30
C GLY A 117 -6.51 -27.96 -3.38
N ILE A 118 -7.44 -27.58 -2.51
CA ILE A 118 -7.99 -26.21 -2.44
C ILE A 118 -6.89 -25.20 -2.11
N VAL A 119 -6.13 -25.44 -1.04
CA VAL A 119 -5.06 -24.54 -0.59
C VAL A 119 -3.94 -24.45 -1.62
N GLY A 120 -3.50 -25.58 -2.17
CA GLY A 120 -2.41 -25.64 -3.15
C GLY A 120 -2.76 -24.90 -4.45
N SER A 121 -3.93 -25.18 -5.02
CA SER A 121 -4.41 -24.48 -6.22
C SER A 121 -4.59 -22.98 -5.97
N GLN A 122 -5.15 -22.60 -4.82
CA GLN A 122 -5.32 -21.19 -4.48
C GLN A 122 -3.98 -20.48 -4.27
N CYS A 123 -2.98 -21.13 -3.66
CA CYS A 123 -1.63 -20.58 -3.53
C CYS A 123 -1.00 -20.26 -4.89
N LEU A 124 -1.20 -21.10 -5.91
CA LEU A 124 -0.69 -20.84 -7.25
C LEU A 124 -1.37 -19.61 -7.88
N ILE A 125 -2.68 -19.46 -7.70
CA ILE A 125 -3.43 -18.28 -8.15
C ILE A 125 -2.94 -17.02 -7.41
N THR A 126 -2.80 -17.09 -6.08
CA THR A 126 -2.23 -16.03 -5.24
C THR A 126 -0.88 -15.59 -5.80
N LEU A 127 0.01 -16.55 -6.05
CA LEU A 127 1.36 -16.27 -6.52
C LEU A 127 1.34 -15.61 -7.91
N GLY A 128 0.49 -16.07 -8.83
CA GLY A 128 0.31 -15.48 -10.15
C GLY A 128 -0.14 -14.02 -10.08
N ILE A 129 -1.15 -13.72 -9.24
CA ILE A 129 -1.63 -12.35 -9.01
C ILE A 129 -0.52 -11.50 -8.39
N LEU A 130 0.20 -12.02 -7.41
CA LEU A 130 1.31 -11.33 -6.76
C LEU A 130 2.42 -10.98 -7.75
N ILE A 131 2.84 -11.94 -8.59
CA ILE A 131 3.89 -11.72 -9.59
C ILE A 131 3.43 -10.68 -10.61
N ASN A 132 2.18 -10.73 -11.05
CA ASN A 132 1.63 -9.76 -11.97
C ASN A 132 1.60 -8.35 -11.35
N GLU A 133 1.18 -8.23 -10.09
CA GLU A 133 1.15 -6.94 -9.39
C GLU A 133 2.57 -6.42 -9.11
N MET A 134 3.51 -7.28 -8.71
CA MET A 134 4.92 -6.92 -8.53
C MET A 134 5.59 -6.45 -9.83
N ARG A 135 5.10 -6.90 -10.99
CA ARG A 135 5.55 -6.44 -12.31
C ARG A 135 4.91 -5.12 -12.74
N SER A 136 3.87 -4.66 -12.05
CA SER A 136 3.22 -3.39 -12.35
C SER A 136 4.17 -2.23 -12.03
N PRO A 137 4.32 -1.24 -12.93
CA PRO A 137 5.17 -0.07 -12.71
C PRO A 137 4.73 0.78 -11.51
N ASN A 138 3.50 0.57 -11.03
CA ASN A 138 2.91 1.26 -9.88
C ASN A 138 2.98 0.43 -8.58
N TYR A 139 3.90 -0.53 -8.48
CA TYR A 139 4.08 -1.32 -7.26
C TYR A 139 4.90 -0.56 -6.19
N HIS A 140 4.30 -0.39 -5.00
CA HIS A 140 4.86 0.37 -3.87
C HIS A 140 4.87 -0.39 -2.54
N GLY A 141 4.61 -1.71 -2.60
CA GLY A 141 4.60 -2.58 -1.43
C GLY A 141 5.99 -2.89 -0.88
N ILE A 142 6.09 -3.99 -0.13
CA ILE A 142 7.37 -4.47 0.38
C ILE A 142 8.33 -4.81 -0.78
N PHE A 143 9.64 -4.57 -0.59
CA PHE A 143 10.68 -4.72 -1.63
C PHE A 143 10.54 -3.84 -2.88
N ALA A 144 9.67 -2.83 -2.88
CA ALA A 144 9.53 -1.92 -4.03
C ALA A 144 10.87 -1.34 -4.50
N ARG A 145 11.80 -1.01 -3.60
CA ARG A 145 13.13 -0.48 -3.94
C ARG A 145 14.04 -1.48 -4.66
N ARG A 146 13.79 -2.79 -4.55
CA ARG A 146 14.58 -3.85 -5.19
C ARG A 146 13.95 -4.36 -6.48
N ILE A 147 12.62 -4.30 -6.57
CA ILE A 147 11.84 -4.85 -7.70
C ILE A 147 11.51 -3.75 -8.72
N ASN A 148 11.19 -2.53 -8.26
CA ASN A 148 10.80 -1.42 -9.11
C ASN A 148 11.92 -0.38 -9.19
N SER A 149 12.66 -0.38 -10.30
CA SER A 149 13.69 0.63 -10.57
C SER A 149 13.11 2.03 -10.85
N ARG A 150 11.79 2.15 -11.05
CA ARG A 150 11.08 3.43 -11.29
C ARG A 150 10.37 3.96 -10.03
N LEU A 151 10.67 3.38 -8.87
CA LEU A 151 10.11 3.81 -7.59
C LEU A 151 10.39 5.29 -7.31
N ASP A 152 11.59 5.76 -7.65
CA ASP A 152 11.98 7.15 -7.42
C ASP A 152 11.16 8.12 -8.29
N ASP A 153 10.78 7.74 -9.51
CA ASP A 153 9.86 8.54 -10.36
C ASP A 153 8.44 8.60 -9.80
N TYR A 154 7.96 7.52 -9.18
CA TYR A 154 6.66 7.54 -8.51
C TYR A 154 6.69 8.43 -7.27
N LEU A 155 7.71 8.28 -6.42
CA LEU A 155 7.89 9.08 -5.22
C LEU A 155 8.10 10.56 -5.53
N ALA A 156 8.77 10.87 -6.64
CA ALA A 156 8.97 12.21 -7.16
C ALA A 156 7.75 12.79 -7.89
N GLY A 157 6.68 12.02 -8.12
CA GLY A 157 5.47 12.51 -8.76
C GLY A 157 5.58 12.66 -10.28
N ARG A 158 6.67 12.16 -10.89
CA ARG A 158 6.94 12.22 -12.33
C ARG A 158 6.20 11.17 -13.14
N ALA A 159 5.77 10.07 -12.52
CA ALA A 159 5.03 9.00 -13.19
C ALA A 159 3.80 9.53 -13.97
N ASP A 160 3.06 10.43 -13.33
CA ASP A 160 1.83 11.05 -13.85
C ASP A 160 2.09 12.07 -14.98
N VAL A 161 3.32 12.58 -15.07
CA VAL A 161 3.74 13.55 -16.10
C VAL A 161 4.17 12.83 -17.37
N VAL A 162 4.89 11.71 -17.22
CA VAL A 162 5.32 10.87 -18.35
C VAL A 162 4.11 10.27 -19.06
N GLU A 163 3.13 9.74 -18.32
CA GLU A 163 1.93 9.13 -18.90
C GLU A 163 1.05 10.16 -19.64
N ARG A 164 0.88 11.38 -19.08
CA ARG A 164 0.18 12.47 -19.78
C ARG A 164 0.89 12.90 -21.06
N ASN A 165 2.21 12.99 -21.05
CA ASN A 165 2.98 13.37 -22.24
C ASN A 165 2.97 12.30 -23.33
N SER A 166 2.85 11.02 -22.99
CA SER A 166 2.63 9.95 -23.98
C SER A 166 1.24 10.01 -24.61
N LEU A 167 0.21 10.36 -23.84
CA LEU A 167 -1.16 10.48 -24.35
C LEU A 167 -1.37 11.74 -25.21
N SER A 168 -0.64 12.83 -24.93
CA SER A 168 -0.70 14.06 -25.74
C SER A 168 0.01 13.96 -27.10
N LYS A 169 0.85 12.94 -27.30
CA LYS A 169 1.61 12.74 -28.56
C LYS A 169 0.98 11.72 -29.50
N SER A 170 -0.13 11.10 -29.09
CA SER A 170 -0.96 10.21 -29.92
C SER A 170 -2.17 10.97 -30.45
#